data_AF-A0A285QG96-F1
#
_entry.id   AF-A0A285QG96-F1
#
_cell.length_a   1.000
_cell.length_b   1.000
_cell.length_c   1.000
_cell.angle_alpha   90.00
_cell.angle_beta   90.00
_cell.angle_gamma   90.00
#
_symmetry.space_group_name_H-M   'P 1'
#
loop_
_entity.id
_entity.type
_entity.pdbx_description
1 polymer ?
#
loop_
_entity_poly.entity_id
_entity_poly.type
_entity_poly.pdbx_seq_one_letter_code
_entity_poly.pdbx_strand_id
1 'polypeptide(L)'
;MAIITFSKQVPFPIGALRDALGKHVPLHRWHCGEDDDGSPGQIGRYAASGLIQGRSDGSLILTEYRARREQHPDAPPHGWYLELLPPTTELRPVAERITTVICAAAMSADEDGALCQLIPGTAWLPVAALPAILRALANEASLADAVACAGPGVQAATRAATAPTVDARQPDAHRRGMPMLMLLADRPLQPDWAIIEQVAQAIDPAGHWSLTGAGLAGRGTQVIVKQTSEPAPDFVWESCIRYGSWGDGDGARLRAHRTTAMIGSMLDPAAVPFETVRQVAKVITVVAGLLARLPGTIALINTTTRGLFAATALHDMLGIVVTADELPLALWTRTEVISDRDGDVSFATVGLTPLIGLEVEMWHAPLPFGEAADQMSNVLRYLLTHGQVIGDGDTMGKTADDRAIRCTLEPARAPGRAGRALSLTFVRNDGGAAASPIAGDLRPGADGQGLALPARMEADRPTGIAAPTAPTRARPSAPAAPPRAPAPVAAPPLAAGRRAGGFGRKGL
;
A
#
# COMPACT_ATOMS: atom_id res chain seq x y z
N MET A 1 -13.48 12.19 9.03
CA MET A 1 -12.23 11.95 9.80
C MET A 1 -12.30 12.86 11.01
N ALA A 2 -12.07 12.33 12.21
CA ALA A 2 -11.98 13.15 13.42
C ALA A 2 -10.52 13.31 13.83
N ILE A 3 -10.19 14.42 14.49
CA ILE A 3 -8.85 14.70 15.01
C ILE A 3 -8.96 14.89 16.51
N ILE A 4 -8.05 14.30 17.29
CA ILE A 4 -7.97 14.47 18.73
C ILE A 4 -6.57 14.93 19.08
N THR A 5 -6.41 16.06 19.74
CA THR A 5 -5.12 16.57 20.21
C THR A 5 -5.00 16.35 21.70
N PHE A 6 -3.80 16.04 22.19
CA PHE A 6 -3.51 15.83 23.60
C PHE A 6 -2.37 16.75 24.04
N SER A 7 -2.45 17.27 25.26
CA SER A 7 -1.39 18.09 25.85
C SER A 7 -0.18 17.26 26.29
N LYS A 8 -0.40 15.97 26.60
CA LYS A 8 0.61 15.03 27.12
C LYS A 8 0.41 13.64 26.53
N GLN A 9 1.43 12.80 26.62
CA GLN A 9 1.31 11.38 26.27
C GLN A 9 0.32 10.69 27.23
N VAL A 10 -0.65 9.97 26.67
CA VAL A 10 -1.65 9.23 27.45
C VAL A 10 -1.70 7.76 27.02
N PRO A 11 -2.06 6.84 27.94
CA PRO A 11 -2.26 5.45 27.58
C PRO A 11 -3.49 5.29 26.66
N PHE A 12 -3.52 4.21 25.88
CA PHE A 12 -4.70 3.85 25.09
C PHE A 12 -5.72 3.17 26.02
N PRO A 13 -6.92 3.75 26.24
CA PRO A 13 -7.84 3.27 27.28
C PRO A 13 -8.71 2.11 26.76
N ILE A 14 -8.09 0.97 26.45
CA ILE A 14 -8.71 -0.20 25.79
C ILE A 14 -10.01 -0.62 26.47
N GLY A 15 -9.97 -0.91 27.77
CA GLY A 15 -11.13 -1.42 28.50
C GLY A 15 -12.28 -0.41 28.57
N ALA A 16 -11.96 0.84 28.92
CA ALA A 16 -12.95 1.92 29.00
C ALA A 16 -13.56 2.26 27.62
N LEU A 17 -12.76 2.21 26.55
CA LEU A 17 -13.23 2.42 25.19
C LEU A 17 -14.18 1.30 24.74
N ARG A 18 -13.81 0.04 25.00
CA ARG A 18 -14.64 -1.13 24.69
C ARG A 18 -15.98 -1.08 25.41
N ASP A 19 -15.98 -0.74 26.70
CA ASP A 19 -17.19 -0.61 27.51
C ASP A 19 -18.08 0.53 27.01
N ALA A 20 -17.49 1.69 26.66
CA ALA A 20 -18.23 2.82 26.10
C ALA A 20 -18.86 2.47 24.74
N LEU A 21 -18.12 1.79 23.86
CA LEU A 21 -18.63 1.34 22.57
C LEU A 21 -19.76 0.30 22.73
N GLY A 22 -19.60 -0.65 23.66
CA GLY A 22 -20.65 -1.63 23.99
C GLY A 22 -21.93 -0.98 24.53
N LYS A 23 -21.81 0.11 25.30
CA LYS A 23 -22.96 0.86 25.80
C LYS A 23 -23.70 1.65 24.71
N HIS A 24 -22.95 2.32 23.83
CA HIS A 24 -23.54 3.24 22.85
C HIS A 24 -23.88 2.57 21.51
N VAL A 25 -23.27 1.44 21.20
CA VAL A 25 -23.46 0.65 19.98
C VAL A 25 -23.57 -0.85 20.34
N PRO A 26 -24.62 -1.26 21.08
CA PRO A 26 -24.71 -2.57 21.74
C PRO A 26 -24.88 -3.76 20.79
N LEU A 27 -25.22 -3.51 19.52
CA LEU A 27 -25.34 -4.56 18.50
C LEU A 27 -24.00 -5.16 18.07
N HIS A 28 -22.88 -4.60 18.52
CA HIS A 28 -21.53 -5.07 18.18
C HIS A 28 -20.75 -5.44 19.44
N ARG A 29 -19.98 -6.52 19.35
CA ARG A 29 -18.91 -6.85 20.29
C ARG A 29 -17.63 -6.17 19.84
N TRP A 30 -16.96 -5.49 20.75
CA TRP A 30 -15.86 -4.60 20.43
C TRP A 30 -14.51 -5.18 20.86
N HIS A 31 -13.50 -4.95 20.02
CA HIS A 31 -12.09 -5.24 20.26
C HIS A 31 -11.29 -3.99 19.90
N CYS A 32 -10.56 -3.44 20.86
CA CYS A 32 -9.96 -2.11 20.79
C CYS A 32 -8.43 -2.20 20.84
N GLY A 33 -7.78 -2.31 19.68
CA GLY A 33 -6.33 -2.49 19.57
C GLY A 33 -5.89 -3.96 19.64
N GLU A 34 -4.60 -4.20 19.39
CA GLU A 34 -4.02 -5.54 19.34
C GLU A 34 -3.88 -6.18 20.74
N ASP A 35 -3.66 -5.36 21.76
CA ASP A 35 -3.45 -5.83 23.12
C ASP A 35 -4.76 -6.25 23.81
N ASP A 36 -5.94 -5.98 23.23
CA ASP A 36 -7.25 -6.17 23.90
C ASP A 36 -7.49 -7.61 24.37
N ASP A 37 -7.50 -7.82 25.70
CA ASP A 37 -7.69 -9.11 26.37
C ASP A 37 -9.10 -9.28 26.95
N GLY A 38 -9.98 -8.29 26.75
CA GLY A 38 -11.34 -8.27 27.28
C GLY A 38 -11.46 -7.79 28.73
N SER A 39 -10.38 -7.45 29.43
CA SER A 39 -10.44 -7.01 30.84
C SER A 39 -10.92 -5.54 30.98
N PRO A 40 -11.86 -5.22 31.89
CA PRO A 40 -12.46 -3.87 31.96
C PRO A 40 -11.48 -2.73 32.26
N GLY A 41 -10.40 -3.02 33.00
CA GLY A 41 -9.38 -2.03 33.39
C GLY A 41 -8.20 -1.93 32.42
N GLN A 42 -8.28 -2.58 31.27
CA GLN A 42 -7.13 -2.70 30.39
C GLN A 42 -6.68 -1.35 29.82
N ILE A 43 -5.38 -1.12 29.89
CA ILE A 43 -4.69 0.02 29.30
C ILE A 43 -3.59 -0.48 28.37
N GLY A 44 -3.50 0.11 27.19
CA GLY A 44 -2.49 -0.18 26.19
C GLY A 44 -1.64 1.04 25.86
N ARG A 45 -0.87 0.92 24.77
CA ARG A 45 -0.13 2.04 24.17
C ARG A 45 -0.69 2.32 22.79
N TYR A 46 -0.73 3.60 22.42
CA TYR A 46 -1.03 3.95 21.04
C TYR A 46 0.11 3.49 20.13
N ALA A 47 -0.21 2.58 19.21
CA ALA A 47 0.64 2.26 18.08
C ALA A 47 0.63 3.42 17.06
N ALA A 48 1.59 3.45 16.13
CA ALA A 48 1.62 4.47 15.07
C ALA A 48 0.35 4.44 14.21
N SER A 49 -0.20 3.24 13.98
CA SER A 49 -1.55 2.99 13.49
C SER A 49 -2.13 1.82 14.26
N GLY A 50 -3.44 1.82 14.50
CA GLY A 50 -4.13 0.73 15.17
C GLY A 50 -5.59 0.64 14.76
N LEU A 51 -6.22 -0.48 15.09
CA LEU A 51 -7.57 -0.83 14.65
C LEU A 51 -8.51 -1.01 15.84
N ILE A 52 -9.71 -0.45 15.70
CA ILE A 52 -10.86 -0.73 16.57
C ILE A 52 -11.88 -1.50 15.73
N GLN A 53 -12.32 -2.65 16.23
CA GLN A 53 -13.15 -3.59 15.50
C GLN A 53 -14.44 -3.88 16.27
N GLY A 54 -15.59 -3.68 15.62
CA GLY A 54 -16.91 -4.10 16.10
C GLY A 54 -17.45 -5.26 15.27
N ARG A 55 -17.90 -6.35 15.91
CA ARG A 55 -18.47 -7.54 15.25
C ARG A 55 -19.90 -7.80 15.70
N SER A 56 -20.79 -8.08 14.76
CA SER A 56 -22.13 -8.62 14.99
C SER A 56 -22.34 -9.92 14.18
N ASP A 57 -23.52 -10.53 14.25
CA ASP A 57 -23.84 -11.78 13.53
C ASP A 57 -23.85 -11.65 11.99
N GLY A 58 -23.75 -10.43 11.45
CA GLY A 58 -23.73 -10.19 10.00
C GLY A 58 -22.97 -8.95 9.56
N SER A 59 -22.27 -8.26 10.47
CA SER A 59 -21.53 -7.03 10.13
C SER A 59 -20.18 -6.96 10.85
N LEU A 60 -19.21 -6.37 10.14
CA LEU A 60 -17.90 -6.02 10.66
C LEU A 60 -17.71 -4.52 10.46
N ILE A 61 -17.45 -3.79 11.54
CA ILE A 61 -17.11 -2.37 11.50
C ILE A 61 -15.66 -2.21 11.92
N LEU A 62 -14.88 -1.54 11.08
CA LEU A 62 -13.48 -1.23 11.32
C LEU A 62 -13.33 0.29 11.44
N THR A 63 -12.57 0.73 12.43
CA THR A 63 -12.16 2.12 12.58
C THR A 63 -10.66 2.15 12.83
N GLU A 64 -9.89 2.69 11.88
CA GLU A 64 -8.44 2.87 12.03
C GLU A 64 -8.15 4.21 12.73
N TYR A 65 -7.19 4.20 13.64
CA TYR A 65 -6.60 5.43 14.20
C TYR A 65 -5.11 5.52 13.83
N ARG A 66 -4.57 6.75 13.77
CA ARG A 66 -3.15 7.02 13.55
C ARG A 66 -2.62 7.99 14.58
N ALA A 67 -1.58 7.60 15.32
CA ALA A 67 -0.93 8.45 16.30
C ALA A 67 0.22 9.24 15.66
N ARG A 68 0.17 10.56 15.81
CA ARG A 68 1.11 11.51 15.21
C ARG A 68 1.74 12.35 16.30
N ARG A 69 3.08 12.40 16.31
CA ARG A 69 3.86 13.21 17.28
C ARG A 69 4.15 14.63 16.78
N GLU A 70 3.84 14.90 15.52
CA GLU A 70 3.98 16.23 14.94
C GLU A 70 2.81 17.14 15.32
N GLN A 71 2.92 18.44 15.02
CA GLN A 71 1.83 19.39 15.23
C GLN A 71 0.83 19.28 14.08
N HIS A 72 -0.45 19.12 14.41
CA HIS A 72 -1.53 19.34 13.45
C HIS A 72 -1.63 20.83 13.09
N PRO A 73 -1.63 21.21 11.79
CA PRO A 73 -1.48 22.60 11.36
C PRO A 73 -2.62 23.52 11.81
N ASP A 74 -3.84 23.01 11.85
CA ASP A 74 -5.04 23.79 12.19
C ASP A 74 -5.49 23.63 13.66
N ALA A 75 -4.65 22.98 14.47
CA ALA A 75 -4.97 22.70 15.86
C ALA A 75 -4.42 23.75 16.83
N PRO A 76 -5.07 23.96 17.98
CA PRO A 76 -4.46 24.62 19.13
C PRO A 76 -3.14 23.92 19.53
N PRO A 77 -2.23 24.61 20.24
CA PRO A 77 -0.99 24.01 20.71
C PRO A 77 -1.24 22.71 21.48
N HIS A 78 -0.55 21.65 21.10
CA HIS A 78 -0.70 20.31 21.69
C HIS A 78 0.64 19.58 21.73
N GLY A 79 0.72 18.46 22.43
CA GLY A 79 1.90 17.60 22.46
C GLY A 79 1.95 16.58 21.31
N TRP A 80 0.79 15.99 20.99
CA TRP A 80 0.63 15.00 19.92
C TRP A 80 -0.86 14.86 19.57
N TYR A 81 -1.19 14.20 18.46
CA TYR A 81 -2.58 14.03 18.03
C TYR A 81 -2.89 12.64 17.46
N LEU A 82 -4.17 12.30 17.45
CA LEU A 82 -4.74 11.12 16.81
C LEU A 82 -5.60 11.56 15.61
N GLU A 83 -5.39 10.89 14.48
CA GLU A 83 -6.32 10.91 13.35
C GLU A 83 -7.21 9.68 13.45
N LEU A 84 -8.53 9.88 13.48
CA LEU A 84 -9.50 8.80 13.46
C LEU A 84 -10.18 8.76 12.09
N LEU A 85 -9.91 7.69 11.34
CA LEU A 85 -10.53 7.48 10.04
C LEU A 85 -12.02 7.13 10.21
N PRO A 86 -12.87 7.43 9.21
CA PRO A 86 -14.29 7.07 9.28
C PRO A 86 -14.48 5.55 9.50
N PRO A 87 -15.39 5.13 10.39
CA PRO A 87 -15.78 3.74 10.51
C PRO A 87 -16.29 3.18 9.17
N THR A 88 -15.99 1.93 8.84
CA THR A 88 -16.34 1.29 7.54
C THR A 88 -17.84 0.99 7.34
N THR A 89 -18.74 1.56 8.13
CA THR A 89 -20.19 1.33 8.02
C THR A 89 -20.85 2.39 7.14
N GLU A 90 -21.80 1.96 6.31
CA GLU A 90 -22.61 2.87 5.47
C GLU A 90 -23.71 3.57 6.29
N LEU A 91 -24.03 3.06 7.47
CA LEU A 91 -25.02 3.65 8.37
C LEU A 91 -24.42 4.88 9.06
N ARG A 92 -24.55 6.04 8.41
CA ARG A 92 -23.99 7.31 8.88
C ARG A 92 -24.26 7.62 10.36
N PRO A 93 -25.49 7.48 10.92
CA PRO A 93 -25.72 7.72 12.35
C PRO A 93 -24.89 6.80 13.27
N VAL A 94 -24.63 5.57 12.85
CA VAL A 94 -23.79 4.61 13.57
C VAL A 94 -22.32 5.02 13.49
N ALA A 95 -21.83 5.40 12.31
CA ALA A 95 -20.45 5.89 12.14
C ALA A 95 -20.17 7.15 12.97
N GLU A 96 -21.10 8.11 12.99
CA GLU A 96 -21.00 9.35 13.78
C GLU A 96 -20.98 9.05 15.28
N ARG A 97 -21.81 8.12 15.74
CA ARG A 97 -21.83 7.68 17.15
C ARG A 97 -20.52 6.97 17.54
N ILE A 98 -20.02 6.04 16.73
CA ILE A 98 -18.74 5.34 16.98
C ILE A 98 -17.61 6.36 17.09
N THR A 99 -17.50 7.28 16.13
CA THR A 99 -16.48 8.33 16.10
C THR A 99 -16.50 9.15 17.38
N THR A 100 -17.68 9.62 17.80
CA THR A 100 -17.85 10.46 18.99
C THR A 100 -17.51 9.70 20.28
N VAL A 101 -17.89 8.41 20.38
CA VAL A 101 -17.56 7.55 21.52
C VAL A 101 -16.05 7.33 21.63
N ILE A 102 -15.37 7.07 20.51
CA ILE A 102 -13.92 6.90 20.49
C ILE A 102 -13.22 8.18 20.96
N CYS A 103 -13.64 9.35 20.45
CA CYS A 103 -13.11 10.62 20.91
C CYS A 103 -13.32 10.82 22.42
N ALA A 104 -14.53 10.57 22.93
CA ALA A 104 -14.84 10.76 24.34
C ALA A 104 -14.00 9.86 25.26
N ALA A 105 -13.88 8.58 24.90
CA ALA A 105 -13.10 7.62 25.68
C ALA A 105 -11.58 7.90 25.60
N ALA A 106 -11.05 8.27 24.42
CA ALA A 106 -9.64 8.60 24.28
C ALA A 106 -9.25 9.87 25.05
N MET A 107 -10.10 10.90 25.01
CA MET A 107 -9.83 12.20 25.62
C MET A 107 -9.95 12.18 27.15
N SER A 108 -10.63 11.20 27.76
CA SER A 108 -10.75 11.11 29.23
C SER A 108 -9.41 10.88 29.94
N ALA A 109 -8.38 10.42 29.23
CA ALA A 109 -7.04 10.29 29.80
C ALA A 109 -6.30 11.64 29.92
N ASP A 110 -6.81 12.71 29.29
CA ASP A 110 -6.28 14.08 29.38
C ASP A 110 -7.42 15.11 29.44
N GLU A 111 -8.28 14.99 30.45
CA GLU A 111 -9.55 15.75 30.56
C GLU A 111 -9.40 17.27 30.39
N ASP A 112 -8.32 17.85 30.91
CA ASP A 112 -8.06 19.29 30.87
C ASP A 112 -7.30 19.76 29.61
N GLY A 113 -6.59 18.84 28.95
CA GLY A 113 -5.66 19.15 27.87
C GLY A 113 -6.09 18.68 26.49
N ALA A 114 -7.04 17.75 26.42
CA ALA A 114 -7.49 17.19 25.17
C ALA A 114 -8.57 18.02 24.50
N LEU A 115 -8.43 18.19 23.19
CA LEU A 115 -9.43 18.81 22.32
C LEU A 115 -9.68 17.88 21.13
N CYS A 116 -10.86 17.94 20.53
CA CYS A 116 -11.11 17.24 19.28
C CYS A 116 -11.88 18.06 18.28
N GLN A 117 -11.77 17.67 17.02
CA GLN A 117 -12.58 18.16 15.93
C GLN A 117 -13.27 16.94 15.31
N LEU A 118 -14.58 16.79 15.55
CA LEU A 118 -15.36 15.66 15.04
C LEU A 118 -15.65 15.78 13.53
N ILE A 119 -15.71 17.01 13.02
CA ILE A 119 -15.90 17.35 11.61
C ILE A 119 -14.76 18.32 11.21
N PRO A 120 -13.91 17.97 10.23
CA PRO A 120 -12.82 18.86 9.82
C PRO A 120 -13.31 20.26 9.47
N GLY A 121 -12.62 21.28 10.01
CA GLY A 121 -12.97 22.69 9.85
C GLY A 121 -13.97 23.26 10.86
N THR A 122 -14.57 22.47 11.76
CA THR A 122 -15.44 23.00 12.83
C THR A 122 -14.66 23.45 14.07
N ALA A 123 -15.35 23.98 15.09
CA ALA A 123 -14.70 24.36 16.34
C ALA A 123 -14.02 23.17 17.04
N TRP A 124 -12.95 23.44 17.81
CA TRP A 124 -12.30 22.45 18.66
C TRP A 124 -13.12 22.28 19.95
N LEU A 125 -13.50 21.04 20.22
CA LEU A 125 -14.41 20.66 21.29
C LEU A 125 -13.62 20.11 22.48
N PRO A 126 -13.82 20.64 23.70
CA PRO A 126 -13.27 20.04 24.91
C PRO A 126 -14.01 18.74 25.27
N VAL A 127 -13.41 17.92 26.14
CA VAL A 127 -14.00 16.66 26.63
C VAL A 127 -15.42 16.88 27.16
N ALA A 128 -15.65 17.97 27.90
CA ALA A 128 -16.93 18.31 28.53
C ALA A 128 -18.09 18.49 27.54
N ALA A 129 -17.82 18.77 26.26
CA ALA A 129 -18.85 18.92 25.22
C ALA A 129 -19.39 17.57 24.72
N LEU A 130 -18.58 16.51 24.76
CA LEU A 130 -18.89 15.22 24.14
C LEU A 130 -20.10 14.50 24.74
N PRO A 131 -20.37 14.53 26.07
CA PRO A 131 -21.59 13.95 26.62
C PRO A 131 -22.89 14.58 26.08
N ALA A 132 -22.90 15.89 25.81
CA ALA A 132 -24.06 16.56 25.22
C ALA A 132 -24.27 16.14 23.76
N ILE A 133 -23.19 16.05 22.98
CA ILE A 133 -23.21 15.58 21.59
C ILE A 133 -23.69 14.12 21.52
N LEU A 134 -23.16 13.24 22.38
CA LEU A 134 -23.60 11.84 22.45
C LEU A 134 -25.10 11.71 22.77
N ARG A 135 -25.64 12.56 23.66
CA ARG A 135 -27.09 12.60 23.93
C ARG A 135 -27.88 13.08 22.71
N ALA A 136 -27.41 14.09 21.99
CA ALA A 136 -28.06 14.56 20.77
C ALA A 136 -28.08 13.47 19.68
N LEU A 137 -26.94 12.79 19.45
CA LEU A 137 -26.85 11.65 18.53
C LEU A 137 -27.70 10.45 18.96
N ALA A 138 -27.92 10.26 20.27
CA ALA A 138 -28.84 9.26 20.78
C ALA A 138 -30.30 9.58 20.44
N ASN A 139 -30.63 10.87 20.35
CA ASN A 139 -31.93 11.40 19.94
C ASN A 139 -32.00 11.70 18.42
N GLU A 140 -31.21 10.98 17.62
CA GLU A 140 -31.22 11.02 16.16
C GLU A 140 -30.84 12.37 15.52
N ALA A 141 -30.24 13.30 16.26
CA ALA A 141 -29.65 14.50 15.67
C ALA A 141 -28.47 14.13 14.76
N SER A 142 -28.22 14.91 13.71
CA SER A 142 -27.00 14.77 12.92
C SER A 142 -25.78 15.22 13.72
N LEU A 143 -24.59 14.68 13.42
CA LEU A 143 -23.35 15.14 14.06
C LEU A 143 -23.11 16.64 13.88
N ALA A 144 -23.44 17.20 12.71
CA ALA A 144 -23.26 18.62 12.44
C ALA A 144 -24.14 19.49 13.36
N ASP A 145 -25.41 19.13 13.51
CA ASP A 145 -26.34 19.85 14.39
C ASP A 145 -25.94 19.69 15.86
N ALA A 146 -25.56 18.48 16.27
CA ALA A 146 -25.11 18.20 17.63
C ALA A 146 -23.86 19.01 18.00
N VAL A 147 -22.89 19.12 17.09
CA VAL A 147 -21.68 19.94 17.26
C VAL A 147 -22.03 21.43 17.33
N ALA A 148 -22.94 21.91 16.48
CA ALA A 148 -23.39 23.30 16.50
C ALA A 148 -24.10 23.68 17.81
N CYS A 149 -24.84 22.74 18.42
CA CYS A 149 -25.54 22.95 19.69
C CYS A 149 -24.65 22.80 20.94
N ALA A 150 -23.45 22.23 20.83
CA ALA A 150 -22.60 21.91 21.98
C ALA A 150 -21.96 23.13 22.67
N GLY A 151 -22.19 24.34 22.14
CA GLY A 151 -21.69 25.60 22.69
C GLY A 151 -20.48 26.15 21.93
N PRO A 152 -19.96 27.33 22.34
CA PRO A 152 -18.79 27.92 21.70
C PRO A 152 -17.57 27.04 21.97
N GLY A 153 -17.17 26.26 20.97
CA GLY A 153 -15.89 25.55 21.02
C GLY A 153 -14.72 26.53 21.08
N VAL A 154 -13.54 26.01 21.39
CA VAL A 154 -12.31 26.79 21.29
C VAL A 154 -12.07 27.04 19.80
N GLN A 155 -12.27 28.27 19.36
CA GLN A 155 -11.72 28.66 18.07
C GLN A 155 -10.21 28.61 18.22
N ALA A 156 -9.54 27.80 17.39
CA ALA A 156 -8.09 27.91 17.27
C ALA A 156 -7.79 29.39 17.04
N ALA A 157 -6.98 30.00 17.91
CA ALA A 157 -6.64 31.40 17.78
C ALA A 157 -6.23 31.60 16.33
N THR A 158 -7.06 32.34 15.59
CA THR A 158 -6.83 32.65 14.18
C THR A 158 -5.61 33.55 14.19
N ARG A 159 -4.43 32.93 14.28
CA ARG A 159 -3.20 33.58 13.92
C ARG A 159 -3.48 33.96 12.48
N ALA A 160 -3.69 35.25 12.24
CA ALA A 160 -3.81 35.77 10.90
C ALA A 160 -2.57 35.26 10.19
N ALA A 161 -2.74 34.17 9.47
CA ALA A 161 -1.72 33.63 8.64
C ALA A 161 -1.60 34.71 7.57
N THR A 162 -0.62 35.61 7.72
CA THR A 162 0.30 35.80 6.60
C THR A 162 0.53 34.39 6.11
N ALA A 163 -0.15 34.03 5.02
CA ALA A 163 -0.04 32.70 4.45
C ALA A 163 1.46 32.44 4.47
N PRO A 164 1.94 31.46 5.25
CA PRO A 164 3.33 31.10 5.12
C PRO A 164 3.44 30.81 3.64
N THR A 165 4.24 31.59 2.91
CA THR A 165 4.85 31.11 1.69
C THR A 165 5.26 29.71 2.07
N VAL A 166 4.58 28.72 1.48
CA VAL A 166 4.73 27.32 1.80
C VAL A 166 6.16 27.00 1.45
N ASP A 167 7.06 27.26 2.40
CA ASP A 167 8.42 26.83 2.30
C ASP A 167 8.31 25.33 2.46
N ALA A 168 8.72 24.66 1.40
CA ALA A 168 8.48 23.26 1.13
C ALA A 168 8.68 22.43 2.41
N ARG A 169 7.53 22.04 2.99
CA ARG A 169 7.45 21.05 4.07
C ARG A 169 8.41 19.93 3.73
N GLN A 170 9.34 19.68 4.64
CA GLN A 170 10.33 18.62 4.58
C GLN A 170 9.65 17.35 4.04
N PRO A 171 9.95 16.92 2.80
CA PRO A 171 9.25 15.79 2.21
C PRO A 171 9.55 14.58 3.07
N ASP A 172 8.48 14.06 3.67
CA ASP A 172 8.36 12.80 4.39
C ASP A 172 9.51 11.86 4.02
N ALA A 173 10.49 11.69 4.91
CA ALA A 173 11.75 10.97 4.59
C ALA A 173 11.48 9.54 4.07
N HIS A 174 10.33 8.97 4.45
CA HIS A 174 9.80 7.70 3.96
C HIS A 174 9.40 7.70 2.48
N ARG A 175 9.16 8.86 1.87
CA ARG A 175 8.83 9.01 0.44
C ARG A 175 10.06 9.21 -0.45
N ARG A 176 11.22 9.54 0.14
CA ARG A 176 12.45 9.75 -0.64
C ARG A 176 13.19 8.44 -0.88
N GLY A 177 13.26 7.54 0.09
CA GLY A 177 14.03 6.30 -0.06
C GLY A 177 13.49 5.35 -1.15
N MET A 178 14.38 4.51 -1.69
CA MET A 178 13.99 3.41 -2.56
C MET A 178 12.97 2.49 -1.88
N PRO A 179 11.95 1.99 -2.60
CA PRO A 179 10.99 1.03 -2.07
C PRO A 179 11.65 -0.16 -1.37
N MET A 180 11.14 -0.48 -0.19
CA MET A 180 11.56 -1.64 0.58
C MET A 180 10.71 -2.85 0.20
N LEU A 181 11.39 -3.94 -0.15
CA LEU A 181 10.77 -5.21 -0.46
C LEU A 181 10.91 -6.17 0.73
N MET A 182 9.89 -6.99 0.98
CA MET A 182 9.86 -7.96 2.06
C MET A 182 9.52 -9.33 1.49
N LEU A 183 10.45 -10.27 1.57
CA LEU A 183 10.20 -11.68 1.24
C LEU A 183 9.65 -12.40 2.46
N LEU A 184 8.64 -13.23 2.25
CA LEU A 184 8.04 -14.10 3.25
C LEU A 184 8.43 -15.55 2.94
N ALA A 185 8.93 -16.27 3.94
CA ALA A 185 9.38 -17.64 3.75
C ALA A 185 9.05 -18.55 4.95
N ASP A 186 8.89 -19.85 4.68
CA ASP A 186 8.64 -20.89 5.69
C ASP A 186 9.90 -21.31 6.46
N ARG A 187 11.08 -20.95 5.96
CA ARG A 187 12.38 -21.29 6.52
C ARG A 187 13.41 -20.19 6.24
N PRO A 188 14.50 -20.12 7.02
CA PRO A 188 15.60 -19.22 6.74
C PRO A 188 16.14 -19.38 5.31
N LEU A 189 16.27 -18.27 4.58
CA LEU A 189 16.85 -18.24 3.24
C LEU A 189 18.38 -18.43 3.33
N GLN A 190 18.94 -19.12 2.35
CA GLN A 190 20.39 -19.34 2.20
C GLN A 190 20.81 -18.82 0.82
N PRO A 191 21.09 -17.52 0.69
CA PRO A 191 21.49 -16.91 -0.57
C PRO A 191 22.84 -17.45 -1.03
N ASP A 192 22.96 -17.76 -2.32
CA ASP A 192 24.27 -17.85 -2.96
C ASP A 192 24.71 -16.43 -3.35
N TRP A 193 25.44 -15.80 -2.43
CA TRP A 193 25.90 -14.43 -2.58
C TRP A 193 26.85 -14.22 -3.76
N ALA A 194 27.63 -15.24 -4.13
CA ALA A 194 28.53 -15.16 -5.28
C ALA A 194 27.73 -15.09 -6.58
N ILE A 195 26.66 -15.88 -6.71
CA ILE A 195 25.75 -15.80 -7.86
C ILE A 195 25.04 -14.44 -7.89
N ILE A 196 24.54 -13.95 -6.74
CA ILE A 196 23.86 -12.65 -6.67
C ILE A 196 24.80 -11.51 -7.10
N GLU A 197 26.03 -11.50 -6.62
CA GLU A 197 27.06 -10.53 -7.01
C GLU A 197 27.37 -10.62 -8.52
N GLN A 198 27.59 -11.83 -9.05
CA GLN A 198 27.87 -12.06 -10.46
C GLN A 198 26.74 -11.54 -11.36
N VAL A 199 25.48 -11.81 -11.02
CA VAL A 199 24.33 -11.33 -11.80
C VAL A 199 24.19 -9.81 -11.68
N ALA A 200 24.41 -9.22 -10.49
CA ALA A 200 24.38 -7.78 -10.32
C ALA A 200 25.46 -7.08 -11.18
N GLN A 201 26.67 -7.63 -11.24
CA GLN A 201 27.74 -7.13 -12.11
C GLN A 201 27.40 -7.29 -13.60
N ALA A 202 26.71 -8.35 -13.98
CA ALA A 202 26.30 -8.56 -15.37
C ALA A 202 25.22 -7.56 -15.82
N ILE A 203 24.26 -7.25 -14.94
CA ILE A 203 23.18 -6.29 -15.19
C ILE A 203 23.68 -4.85 -15.18
N ASP A 204 24.62 -4.53 -14.28
CA ASP A 204 25.17 -3.19 -14.16
C ASP A 204 26.70 -3.23 -14.02
N PRO A 205 27.44 -3.44 -15.14
CA PRO A 205 28.89 -3.52 -15.13
C PRO A 205 29.59 -2.25 -14.62
N ALA A 206 28.96 -1.09 -14.84
CA ALA A 206 29.47 0.20 -14.38
C ALA A 206 29.24 0.44 -12.88
N GLY A 207 28.39 -0.37 -12.22
CA GLY A 207 28.06 -0.22 -10.82
C GLY A 207 29.14 -0.70 -9.85
N HIS A 208 30.09 -1.50 -10.34
CA HIS A 208 31.16 -2.12 -9.54
C HIS A 208 30.61 -2.86 -8.30
N TRP A 209 29.53 -3.63 -8.51
CA TRP A 209 28.84 -4.34 -7.44
C TRP A 209 29.75 -5.37 -6.78
N SER A 210 29.88 -5.29 -5.46
CA SER A 210 30.68 -6.22 -4.66
C SER A 210 29.95 -6.70 -3.42
N LEU A 211 30.19 -7.95 -3.01
CA LEU A 211 29.66 -8.50 -1.78
C LEU A 211 30.20 -7.76 -0.53
N THR A 212 29.31 -7.52 0.41
CA THR A 212 29.60 -7.00 1.75
C THR A 212 28.97 -7.92 2.79
N GLY A 213 29.31 -7.75 4.06
CA GLY A 213 28.75 -8.59 5.14
C GLY A 213 27.22 -8.52 5.29
N ALA A 214 26.55 -7.53 4.69
CA ALA A 214 25.10 -7.32 4.83
C ALA A 214 24.33 -7.25 3.48
N GLY A 215 24.98 -7.51 2.35
CA GLY A 215 24.38 -7.39 1.02
C GLY A 215 25.39 -6.97 -0.05
N LEU A 216 24.99 -6.17 -1.03
CA LEU A 216 25.86 -5.67 -2.10
C LEU A 216 26.17 -4.18 -1.94
N ALA A 217 27.39 -3.77 -2.26
CA ALA A 217 27.77 -2.36 -2.40
C ALA A 217 28.13 -2.04 -3.85
N GLY A 218 27.70 -0.89 -4.35
CA GLY A 218 27.91 -0.45 -5.73
C GLY A 218 27.24 0.90 -5.97
N ARG A 219 27.66 1.62 -7.01
CA ARG A 219 27.14 2.98 -7.34
C ARG A 219 27.10 3.97 -6.17
N GLY A 220 28.04 3.86 -5.23
CA GLY A 220 28.07 4.72 -4.03
C GLY A 220 26.93 4.46 -3.03
N THR A 221 26.23 3.32 -3.13
CA THR A 221 25.18 2.91 -2.20
C THR A 221 25.36 1.45 -1.76
N GLN A 222 24.47 0.99 -0.89
CA GLN A 222 24.35 -0.41 -0.48
C GLN A 222 22.93 -0.90 -0.74
N VAL A 223 22.81 -2.12 -1.26
CA VAL A 223 21.58 -2.93 -1.27
C VAL A 223 21.72 -3.94 -0.14
N ILE A 224 20.91 -3.79 0.89
CA ILE A 224 20.99 -4.55 2.13
C ILE A 224 19.91 -5.62 2.13
N VAL A 225 20.27 -6.83 2.56
CA VAL A 225 19.30 -7.89 2.86
C VAL A 225 19.39 -8.24 4.33
N LYS A 226 18.32 -7.93 5.07
CA LYS A 226 18.22 -8.26 6.50
C LYS A 226 17.17 -9.34 6.70
N GLN A 227 17.59 -10.50 7.19
CA GLN A 227 16.69 -11.60 7.51
C GLN A 227 16.37 -11.65 8.99
N THR A 228 15.13 -11.99 9.33
CA THR A 228 14.71 -12.30 10.71
C THR A 228 14.05 -13.67 10.77
N SER A 229 14.10 -14.29 11.94
CA SER A 229 13.41 -15.54 12.24
C SER A 229 11.98 -15.31 12.74
N GLU A 230 11.43 -14.12 12.49
CA GLU A 230 10.10 -13.72 12.90
C GLU A 230 9.22 -13.56 11.67
N PRO A 231 7.94 -13.97 11.74
CA PRO A 231 6.98 -13.66 10.70
C PRO A 231 6.74 -12.15 10.63
N ALA A 232 6.39 -11.68 9.43
CA ALA A 232 5.80 -10.37 9.26
C ALA A 232 4.46 -10.32 10.02
N PRO A 233 4.18 -9.23 10.74
CA PRO A 233 2.87 -9.04 11.36
C PRO A 233 1.74 -9.14 10.32
N ASP A 234 0.60 -9.70 10.73
CA ASP A 234 -0.51 -9.99 9.82
C ASP A 234 -1.01 -8.76 9.07
N PHE A 235 -1.12 -7.62 9.76
CA PHE A 235 -1.57 -6.37 9.16
C PHE A 235 -0.69 -5.90 7.98
N VAL A 236 0.59 -6.29 7.94
CA VAL A 236 1.51 -5.90 6.85
C VAL A 236 1.08 -6.56 5.55
N TRP A 237 0.83 -7.87 5.57
CA TRP A 237 0.50 -8.62 4.35
C TRP A 237 -1.00 -8.61 4.05
N GLU A 238 -1.88 -8.55 5.05
CA GLU A 238 -3.34 -8.46 4.87
C GLU A 238 -3.74 -7.22 4.06
N SER A 239 -3.13 -6.08 4.37
CA SER A 239 -3.39 -4.84 3.64
C SER A 239 -2.92 -4.90 2.18
N CYS A 240 -1.98 -5.78 1.85
CA CYS A 240 -1.43 -5.96 0.51
C CYS A 240 -2.23 -6.97 -0.34
N ILE A 241 -2.99 -7.88 0.27
CA ILE A 241 -3.84 -8.85 -0.46
C ILE A 241 -4.82 -8.12 -1.39
N ARG A 242 -5.38 -6.98 -0.94
CA ARG A 242 -6.34 -6.20 -1.72
C ARG A 242 -5.74 -5.64 -3.03
N TYR A 243 -4.43 -5.41 -3.06
CA TYR A 243 -3.78 -4.65 -4.12
C TYR A 243 -2.77 -5.46 -4.93
N GLY A 244 -2.46 -6.69 -4.49
CA GLY A 244 -1.49 -7.56 -5.13
C GLY A 244 -2.09 -8.50 -6.17
N SER A 245 -1.22 -9.02 -7.05
CA SER A 245 -1.53 -10.15 -7.93
C SER A 245 -1.44 -11.49 -7.19
N TRP A 246 -1.90 -11.52 -5.93
CA TRP A 246 -1.79 -12.71 -5.06
C TRP A 246 -2.68 -13.87 -5.50
N GLY A 247 -3.62 -13.66 -6.44
CA GLY A 247 -4.74 -14.57 -6.77
C GLY A 247 -4.51 -16.07 -6.60
N ASP A 248 -3.42 -16.61 -7.15
CA ASP A 248 -3.12 -18.06 -7.13
C ASP A 248 -2.22 -18.52 -5.96
N GLY A 249 -1.94 -17.63 -5.00
CA GLY A 249 -1.04 -17.84 -3.89
C GLY A 249 -1.65 -18.70 -2.77
N ASP A 250 -0.78 -19.47 -2.10
CA ASP A 250 -1.18 -20.31 -0.97
C ASP A 250 -1.37 -19.46 0.30
N GLY A 251 -2.60 -18.98 0.52
CA GLY A 251 -2.94 -18.16 1.69
C GLY A 251 -2.73 -18.87 3.04
N ALA A 252 -2.76 -20.21 3.09
CA ALA A 252 -2.46 -20.94 4.32
C ALA A 252 -0.96 -20.91 4.61
N ARG A 253 -0.11 -21.12 3.60
CA ARG A 253 1.34 -20.94 3.72
C ARG A 253 1.72 -19.50 4.02
N LEU A 254 1.05 -18.52 3.41
CA LEU A 254 1.26 -17.10 3.72
C LEU A 254 1.05 -16.83 5.21
N ARG A 255 -0.07 -17.26 5.81
CA ARG A 255 -0.30 -17.09 7.26
C ARG A 255 0.67 -17.88 8.13
N ALA A 256 1.16 -19.02 7.64
CA ALA A 256 2.06 -19.90 8.37
C ALA A 256 3.56 -19.63 8.13
N HIS A 257 3.90 -18.54 7.41
CA HIS A 257 5.30 -18.15 7.20
C HIS A 257 5.99 -17.89 8.54
N ARG A 258 7.31 -18.06 8.58
CA ARG A 258 8.08 -18.02 9.84
C ARG A 258 9.25 -17.06 9.80
N THR A 259 9.62 -16.63 8.60
CA THR A 259 10.82 -15.83 8.39
C THR A 259 10.52 -14.73 7.39
N THR A 260 11.20 -13.60 7.57
CA THR A 260 11.14 -12.48 6.65
C THR A 260 12.53 -12.08 6.22
N ALA A 261 12.67 -11.63 4.97
CA ALA A 261 13.89 -10.99 4.49
C ALA A 261 13.54 -9.63 3.89
N MET A 262 14.11 -8.57 4.47
CA MET A 262 13.93 -7.19 4.05
C MET A 262 15.04 -6.82 3.08
N ILE A 263 14.66 -6.34 1.90
CA ILE A 263 15.56 -5.88 0.83
C ILE A 263 15.31 -4.39 0.66
N GLY A 264 16.36 -3.60 0.77
CA GLY A 264 16.27 -2.15 0.57
C GLY A 264 17.61 -1.54 0.18
N SER A 265 17.61 -0.24 -0.09
CA SER A 265 18.83 0.51 -0.35
C SER A 265 18.91 1.76 0.51
N MET A 266 20.14 2.17 0.84
CA MET A 266 20.43 3.45 1.49
C MET A 266 20.49 4.63 0.49
N LEU A 267 20.19 4.39 -0.79
CA LEU A 267 20.20 5.42 -1.82
C LEU A 267 19.18 6.53 -1.48
N ASP A 268 19.61 7.78 -1.55
CA ASP A 268 18.71 8.94 -1.68
C ASP A 268 18.54 9.23 -3.18
N PRO A 269 17.42 8.84 -3.81
CA PRO A 269 17.18 9.02 -5.23
C PRO A 269 17.15 10.49 -5.66
N ALA A 270 16.86 11.41 -4.74
CA ALA A 270 16.87 12.84 -5.04
C ALA A 270 18.29 13.41 -5.18
N ALA A 271 19.30 12.70 -4.66
CA ALA A 271 20.69 13.16 -4.62
C ALA A 271 21.56 12.56 -5.74
N VAL A 272 21.01 11.68 -6.59
CA VAL A 272 21.76 10.97 -7.62
C VAL A 272 21.09 11.06 -9.00
N PRO A 273 21.81 10.84 -10.10
CA PRO A 273 21.22 10.77 -11.43
C PRO A 273 20.20 9.62 -11.56
N PHE A 274 19.17 9.82 -12.38
CA PHE A 274 18.14 8.81 -12.67
C PHE A 274 18.72 7.46 -13.08
N GLU A 275 19.78 7.44 -13.91
CA GLU A 275 20.48 6.22 -14.31
C GLU A 275 20.89 5.39 -13.08
N THR A 276 21.45 6.02 -12.04
CA THR A 276 21.82 5.34 -10.80
C THR A 276 20.60 4.80 -10.07
N VAL A 277 19.52 5.57 -9.98
CA VAL A 277 18.26 5.13 -9.36
C VAL A 277 17.70 3.88 -10.06
N ARG A 278 17.62 3.92 -11.39
CA ARG A 278 17.12 2.82 -12.24
C ARG A 278 17.99 1.56 -12.07
N GLN A 279 19.31 1.69 -12.12
CA GLN A 279 20.21 0.54 -12.00
C GLN A 279 20.20 -0.07 -10.60
N VAL A 280 20.12 0.74 -9.54
CA VAL A 280 19.93 0.25 -8.16
C VAL A 280 18.60 -0.48 -8.02
N ALA A 281 17.51 0.04 -8.60
CA ALA A 281 16.21 -0.62 -8.63
C ALA A 281 16.28 -2.00 -9.34
N LYS A 282 17.01 -2.10 -10.46
CA LYS A 282 17.24 -3.37 -11.14
C LYS A 282 17.99 -4.36 -10.26
N VAL A 283 19.05 -3.92 -9.57
CA VAL A 283 19.81 -4.79 -8.66
C VAL A 283 18.95 -5.25 -7.47
N ILE A 284 18.12 -4.38 -6.89
CA ILE A 284 17.12 -4.77 -5.88
C ILE A 284 16.18 -5.85 -6.43
N THR A 285 15.71 -5.69 -7.67
CA THR A 285 14.84 -6.67 -8.35
C THR A 285 15.55 -8.01 -8.57
N VAL A 286 16.82 -7.98 -8.97
CA VAL A 286 17.65 -9.17 -9.14
C VAL A 286 17.81 -9.93 -7.82
N VAL A 287 18.17 -9.21 -6.75
CA VAL A 287 18.30 -9.80 -5.41
C VAL A 287 16.97 -10.43 -4.98
N ALA A 288 15.86 -9.72 -5.11
CA ALA A 288 14.54 -10.24 -4.77
C ALA A 288 14.16 -11.48 -5.60
N GLY A 289 14.38 -11.43 -6.93
CA GLY A 289 14.08 -12.53 -7.84
C GLY A 289 14.92 -13.78 -7.59
N LEU A 290 16.22 -13.64 -7.29
CA LEU A 290 17.10 -14.75 -6.97
C LEU A 290 16.74 -15.38 -5.61
N LEU A 291 16.44 -14.56 -4.59
CA LEU A 291 15.97 -15.05 -3.30
C LEU A 291 14.59 -15.71 -3.38
N ALA A 292 13.71 -15.25 -4.27
CA ALA A 292 12.41 -15.86 -4.50
C ALA A 292 12.48 -17.28 -5.08
N ARG A 293 13.59 -17.63 -5.74
CA ARG A 293 13.85 -18.99 -6.26
C ARG A 293 14.31 -19.96 -5.19
N LEU A 294 14.67 -19.50 -3.99
CA LEU A 294 15.14 -20.37 -2.92
C LEU A 294 13.99 -21.22 -2.35
N PRO A 295 14.27 -22.48 -1.97
CA PRO A 295 13.26 -23.33 -1.35
C PRO A 295 12.68 -22.70 -0.08
N GLY A 296 11.35 -22.65 -0.01
CA GLY A 296 10.64 -22.13 1.15
C GLY A 296 10.17 -20.69 1.04
N THR A 297 10.59 -19.95 0.01
CA THR A 297 10.01 -18.65 -0.28
C THR A 297 8.54 -18.79 -0.71
N ILE A 298 7.70 -17.92 -0.18
CA ILE A 298 6.25 -17.94 -0.36
C ILE A 298 5.81 -16.73 -1.20
N ALA A 299 6.20 -15.53 -0.76
CA ALA A 299 5.71 -14.29 -1.32
C ALA A 299 6.73 -13.15 -1.23
N LEU A 300 6.48 -12.09 -1.99
CA LEU A 300 7.14 -10.79 -1.88
C LEU A 300 6.09 -9.71 -1.67
N ILE A 301 6.36 -8.80 -0.73
CA ILE A 301 5.63 -7.56 -0.53
C ILE A 301 6.49 -6.39 -0.96
N ASN A 302 5.96 -5.51 -1.80
CA ASN A 302 6.50 -4.15 -1.92
C ASN A 302 5.72 -3.24 -0.97
N THR A 303 6.40 -2.72 0.05
CA THR A 303 5.76 -1.91 1.11
C THR A 303 5.29 -0.53 0.64
N THR A 304 5.88 0.00 -0.44
CA THR A 304 5.51 1.28 -1.05
C THR A 304 4.26 1.16 -1.91
N THR A 305 4.25 0.19 -2.83
CA THR A 305 3.11 -0.02 -3.73
C THR A 305 1.99 -0.84 -3.09
N ARG A 306 2.28 -1.49 -1.95
CA ARG A 306 1.42 -2.48 -1.27
C ARG A 306 1.09 -3.68 -2.16
N GLY A 307 1.97 -3.97 -3.12
CA GLY A 307 1.84 -5.15 -3.97
C GLY A 307 2.28 -6.41 -3.23
N LEU A 308 1.46 -7.46 -3.29
CA LEU A 308 1.77 -8.80 -2.82
C LEU A 308 1.88 -9.74 -4.03
N PHE A 309 3.01 -10.41 -4.16
CA PHE A 309 3.34 -11.28 -5.30
C PHE A 309 3.68 -12.68 -4.80
N ALA A 310 3.18 -13.70 -5.49
CA ALA A 310 3.68 -15.06 -5.31
C ALA A 310 5.16 -15.13 -5.71
N ALA A 311 5.95 -15.96 -5.03
CA ALA A 311 7.36 -16.13 -5.34
C ALA A 311 7.62 -16.49 -6.82
N THR A 312 6.72 -17.27 -7.43
CA THR A 312 6.78 -17.66 -8.84
C THR A 312 6.66 -16.48 -9.81
N ALA A 313 5.83 -15.49 -9.49
CA ALA A 313 5.67 -14.29 -10.33
C ALA A 313 6.97 -13.46 -10.40
N LEU A 314 7.83 -13.55 -9.38
CA LEU A 314 9.12 -12.87 -9.42
C LEU A 314 10.11 -13.50 -10.41
N HIS A 315 9.90 -14.75 -10.82
CA HIS A 315 10.74 -15.36 -11.84
C HIS A 315 10.53 -14.64 -13.18
N ASP A 316 9.29 -14.32 -13.52
CA ASP A 316 8.95 -13.59 -14.74
C ASP A 316 9.47 -12.15 -14.67
N MET A 317 9.34 -11.51 -13.50
CA MET A 317 9.89 -10.17 -13.25
C MET A 317 11.42 -10.12 -13.36
N LEU A 318 12.12 -11.14 -12.87
CA LEU A 318 13.57 -11.27 -13.05
C LEU A 318 13.91 -11.42 -14.54
N GLY A 319 13.12 -12.19 -15.29
CA GLY A 319 13.23 -12.31 -16.74
C GLY A 319 13.21 -10.94 -17.42
N ILE A 320 12.24 -10.08 -17.08
CA ILE A 320 12.13 -8.72 -17.64
C ILE A 320 13.43 -7.91 -17.45
N VAL A 321 14.01 -7.93 -16.24
CA VAL A 321 15.26 -7.20 -15.96
C VAL A 321 16.41 -7.76 -16.79
N VAL A 322 16.55 -9.08 -16.83
CA VAL A 322 17.69 -9.75 -17.48
C VAL A 322 17.61 -9.67 -19.00
N THR A 323 16.42 -9.83 -19.58
CA THR A 323 16.26 -9.94 -21.04
C THR A 323 15.90 -8.64 -21.73
N ALA A 324 15.13 -7.78 -21.08
CA ALA A 324 14.62 -6.54 -21.68
C ALA A 324 15.32 -5.28 -21.16
N ASP A 325 16.20 -5.40 -20.17
CA ASP A 325 16.82 -4.25 -19.49
C ASP A 325 15.77 -3.29 -18.89
N GLU A 326 14.59 -3.79 -18.51
CA GLU A 326 13.47 -3.00 -18.02
C GLU A 326 13.20 -3.23 -16.53
N LEU A 327 12.60 -2.24 -15.85
CA LEU A 327 12.05 -2.44 -14.51
C LEU A 327 10.64 -3.06 -14.61
N PRO A 328 10.33 -4.12 -13.85
CA PRO A 328 9.00 -4.71 -13.86
C PRO A 328 7.97 -3.72 -13.30
N LEU A 329 7.08 -3.21 -14.16
CA LEU A 329 6.08 -2.20 -13.79
C LEU A 329 5.29 -2.60 -12.56
N ALA A 330 4.77 -3.83 -12.52
CA ALA A 330 3.96 -4.32 -11.41
C ALA A 330 4.71 -4.34 -10.07
N LEU A 331 6.03 -4.56 -10.08
CA LEU A 331 6.82 -4.56 -8.85
C LEU A 331 7.01 -3.14 -8.31
N TRP A 332 7.31 -2.18 -9.18
CA TRP A 332 7.78 -0.85 -8.80
C TRP A 332 6.68 0.20 -8.75
N THR A 333 5.56 -0.05 -9.42
CA THR A 333 4.44 0.88 -9.53
C THR A 333 3.12 0.16 -9.28
N ARG A 334 2.14 0.89 -8.77
CA ARG A 334 0.74 0.45 -8.73
C ARG A 334 -0.12 1.52 -9.37
N THR A 335 -1.03 1.11 -10.24
CA THR A 335 -2.04 2.00 -10.82
C THR A 335 -3.34 1.85 -10.05
N GLU A 336 -3.76 2.90 -9.35
CA GLU A 336 -5.05 2.98 -8.69
C GLU A 336 -6.11 3.42 -9.71
N VAL A 337 -7.18 2.64 -9.81
CA VAL A 337 -8.33 2.97 -10.65
C VAL A 337 -9.26 3.88 -9.86
N ILE A 338 -9.48 5.09 -10.37
CA ILE A 338 -10.35 6.09 -9.77
C ILE A 338 -11.72 6.08 -10.44
N SER A 339 -11.74 5.87 -11.75
CA SER A 339 -12.94 5.61 -12.55
C SER A 339 -12.60 4.58 -13.63
N ASP A 340 -13.43 3.55 -13.76
CA ASP A 340 -13.31 2.48 -14.76
C ASP A 340 -14.36 2.58 -15.87
N ARG A 341 -15.15 3.66 -15.89
CA ARG A 341 -16.20 3.87 -16.88
C ARG A 341 -15.59 4.20 -18.24
N ASP A 342 -15.93 3.42 -19.26
CA ASP A 342 -15.53 3.69 -20.64
C ASP A 342 -15.90 5.12 -21.06
N GLY A 343 -14.93 5.82 -21.66
CA GLY A 343 -15.07 7.23 -22.03
C GLY A 343 -14.88 8.23 -20.88
N ASP A 344 -14.63 7.74 -19.66
CA ASP A 344 -14.35 8.54 -18.46
C ASP A 344 -13.40 7.80 -17.50
N VAL A 345 -12.31 7.25 -18.05
CA VAL A 345 -11.37 6.43 -17.28
C VAL A 345 -10.38 7.33 -16.54
N SER A 346 -10.12 7.04 -15.27
CA SER A 346 -9.17 7.81 -14.45
C SER A 346 -8.26 6.90 -13.63
N PHE A 347 -6.97 7.22 -13.64
CA PHE A 347 -5.91 6.46 -12.97
C PHE A 347 -4.97 7.38 -12.18
N ALA A 348 -4.39 6.87 -11.10
CA ALA A 348 -3.26 7.50 -10.44
C ALA A 348 -2.22 6.46 -10.03
N THR A 349 -0.93 6.74 -10.23
CA THR A 349 0.14 5.81 -9.87
C THR A 349 0.56 5.94 -8.42
N VAL A 350 1.13 4.89 -7.84
CA VAL A 350 1.88 4.88 -6.57
C VAL A 350 3.25 4.28 -6.84
N GLY A 351 4.30 4.88 -6.25
CA GLY A 351 5.63 4.28 -6.20
C GLY A 351 6.59 4.79 -7.27
N LEU A 352 6.14 5.70 -8.15
CA LEU A 352 7.02 6.36 -9.09
C LEU A 352 7.85 7.47 -8.47
N THR A 353 7.38 8.09 -7.38
CA THR A 353 8.07 9.22 -6.74
C THR A 353 9.56 8.93 -6.44
N PRO A 354 9.95 7.79 -5.84
CA PRO A 354 11.36 7.49 -5.59
C PRO A 354 12.18 7.22 -6.86
N LEU A 355 11.53 6.97 -8.01
CA LEU A 355 12.20 6.60 -9.26
C LEU A 355 12.39 7.81 -10.17
N ILE A 356 11.35 8.64 -10.33
CA ILE A 356 11.33 9.77 -11.27
C ILE A 356 10.92 11.09 -10.63
N GLY A 357 10.74 11.14 -9.31
CA GLY A 357 10.44 12.37 -8.56
C GLY A 357 8.96 12.80 -8.55
N LEU A 358 8.08 12.06 -9.21
CA LEU A 358 6.64 12.36 -9.29
C LEU A 358 5.79 11.11 -9.48
N GLU A 359 4.48 11.24 -9.28
CA GLU A 359 3.48 10.26 -9.72
C GLU A 359 2.87 10.68 -11.06
N VAL A 360 2.21 9.77 -11.76
CA VAL A 360 1.49 10.03 -13.01
C VAL A 360 0.00 9.86 -12.75
N GLU A 361 -0.81 10.79 -13.26
CA GLU A 361 -2.26 10.74 -13.17
C GLU A 361 -2.88 10.90 -14.56
N MET A 362 -3.95 10.17 -14.83
CA MET A 362 -4.75 10.29 -16.04
C MET A 362 -6.19 10.54 -15.60
N TRP A 363 -6.81 11.61 -16.09
CA TRP A 363 -8.15 12.02 -15.66
C TRP A 363 -9.08 12.14 -16.86
N HIS A 364 -10.30 11.60 -16.71
CA HIS A 364 -11.38 11.69 -17.69
C HIS A 364 -10.96 11.27 -19.11
N ALA A 365 -10.22 10.17 -19.22
CA ALA A 365 -9.76 9.68 -20.51
C ALA A 365 -10.97 9.21 -21.35
N PRO A 366 -11.15 9.74 -22.58
CA PRO A 366 -12.26 9.42 -23.45
C PRO A 366 -12.02 8.10 -24.21
N LEU A 367 -11.43 7.12 -23.54
CA LEU A 367 -11.04 5.83 -24.10
C LEU A 367 -11.76 4.69 -23.36
N PRO A 368 -11.90 3.51 -23.98
CA PRO A 368 -12.22 2.29 -23.25
C PRO A 368 -11.18 2.00 -22.17
N PHE A 369 -11.59 1.37 -21.07
CA PHE A 369 -10.71 1.07 -19.93
C PHE A 369 -9.41 0.36 -20.33
N GLY A 370 -9.49 -0.67 -21.18
CA GLY A 370 -8.33 -1.42 -21.64
C GLY A 370 -7.32 -0.56 -22.40
N GLU A 371 -7.80 0.29 -23.31
CA GLU A 371 -6.92 1.20 -24.08
C GLU A 371 -6.28 2.26 -23.19
N ALA A 372 -7.03 2.82 -22.23
CA ALA A 372 -6.49 3.77 -21.27
C ALA A 372 -5.43 3.13 -20.35
N ALA A 373 -5.65 1.88 -19.92
CA ALA A 373 -4.71 1.11 -19.11
C ALA A 373 -3.42 0.77 -19.88
N ASP A 374 -3.54 0.39 -21.16
CA ASP A 374 -2.40 0.17 -22.05
C ASP A 374 -1.61 1.48 -22.27
N GLN A 375 -2.31 2.58 -22.54
CA GLN A 375 -1.71 3.90 -22.68
C GLN A 375 -0.96 4.32 -21.41
N MET A 376 -1.58 4.14 -20.23
CA MET A 376 -0.92 4.40 -18.94
C MET A 376 0.34 3.53 -18.83
N SER A 377 0.24 2.22 -19.02
CA SER A 377 1.37 1.29 -18.92
C SER A 377 2.54 1.65 -19.85
N ASN A 378 2.25 2.10 -21.07
CA ASN A 378 3.27 2.57 -22.02
C ASN A 378 3.98 3.83 -21.53
N VAL A 379 3.26 4.81 -20.99
CA VAL A 379 3.86 6.01 -20.39
C VAL A 379 4.75 5.65 -19.21
N LEU A 380 4.29 4.74 -18.33
CA LEU A 380 5.09 4.30 -17.19
C LEU A 380 6.38 3.59 -17.62
N ARG A 381 6.30 2.68 -18.60
CA ARG A 381 7.48 2.00 -19.16
C ARG A 381 8.47 3.00 -19.76
N TYR A 382 7.97 3.99 -20.50
CA TYR A 382 8.78 5.03 -21.09
C TYR A 382 9.52 5.84 -20.02
N LEU A 383 8.82 6.28 -18.97
CA LEU A 383 9.40 7.05 -17.86
C LEU A 383 10.38 6.23 -17.02
N LEU A 384 10.12 4.94 -16.78
CA LEU A 384 11.05 4.06 -16.07
C LEU A 384 12.31 3.70 -16.89
N THR A 385 12.27 3.95 -18.20
CA THR A 385 13.42 3.74 -19.08
C THR A 385 14.25 5.00 -19.23
N HIS A 386 13.59 6.16 -19.38
CA HIS A 386 14.25 7.42 -19.75
C HIS A 386 14.32 8.45 -18.61
N GLY A 387 13.58 8.25 -17.52
CA GLY A 387 13.45 9.19 -16.42
C GLY A 387 12.35 10.22 -16.67
N GLN A 388 12.37 11.32 -15.90
CA GLN A 388 11.43 12.44 -16.05
C GLN A 388 11.80 13.32 -17.26
N VAL A 389 11.68 12.77 -18.47
CA VAL A 389 11.93 13.49 -19.72
C VAL A 389 10.69 14.21 -20.27
N ILE A 390 9.53 13.97 -19.67
CA ILE A 390 8.27 14.63 -20.01
C ILE A 390 8.08 15.82 -19.06
N GLY A 391 8.08 17.02 -19.63
CA GLY A 391 7.91 18.29 -18.95
C GLY A 391 6.47 18.79 -18.92
N ASP A 392 6.30 19.95 -18.27
CA ASP A 392 5.05 20.69 -18.29
C ASP A 392 4.81 21.31 -19.67
N GLY A 393 3.63 21.12 -20.23
CA GLY A 393 3.26 21.60 -21.56
C GLY A 393 3.62 20.67 -22.72
N ASP A 394 4.35 19.58 -22.45
CA ASP A 394 4.65 18.56 -23.45
C ASP A 394 3.38 17.86 -23.95
N THR A 395 3.55 17.15 -25.06
CA THR A 395 2.47 16.38 -25.68
C THR A 395 2.94 15.00 -26.07
N MET A 396 2.05 14.02 -25.99
CA MET A 396 2.30 12.64 -26.39
C MET A 396 1.25 12.16 -27.39
N GLY A 397 1.65 11.19 -28.20
CA GLY A 397 0.78 10.54 -29.17
C GLY A 397 1.47 9.33 -29.79
N LYS A 398 0.77 8.63 -30.69
CA LYS A 398 1.27 7.42 -31.38
C LYS A 398 2.35 7.74 -32.41
N THR A 399 2.44 8.99 -32.86
CA THR A 399 3.41 9.46 -33.85
C THR A 399 4.02 10.80 -33.41
N ALA A 400 5.10 11.23 -34.07
CA ALA A 400 5.77 12.50 -33.75
C ALA A 400 4.87 13.73 -33.94
N ASP A 401 3.84 13.65 -34.79
CA ASP A 401 2.86 14.72 -35.04
C ASP A 401 1.58 14.55 -34.23
N ASP A 402 1.41 13.43 -33.53
CA ASP A 402 0.26 13.17 -32.69
C ASP A 402 0.41 13.93 -31.35
N ARG A 403 -0.61 14.72 -31.05
CA ARG A 403 -0.71 15.61 -29.88
C ARG A 403 -1.92 15.25 -29.01
N ALA A 404 -2.41 14.01 -29.12
CA ALA A 404 -3.64 13.55 -28.46
C ALA A 404 -3.63 13.68 -26.93
N ILE A 405 -2.45 13.69 -26.28
CA ILE A 405 -2.33 13.84 -24.84
C ILE A 405 -1.47 15.06 -24.53
N ARG A 406 -1.98 15.97 -23.72
CA ARG A 406 -1.22 17.06 -23.10
C ARG A 406 -0.75 16.63 -21.71
N CYS A 407 0.50 16.93 -21.41
CA CYS A 407 1.15 16.68 -20.15
C CYS A 407 1.24 17.98 -19.34
N THR A 408 0.74 17.97 -18.10
CA THR A 408 0.90 19.11 -17.18
C THR A 408 1.47 18.65 -15.84
N LEU A 409 2.32 19.46 -15.23
CA LEU A 409 2.90 19.16 -13.91
C LEU A 409 2.15 19.92 -12.83
N GLU A 410 1.15 19.27 -12.26
CA GLU A 410 0.19 19.86 -11.30
C GLU A 410 0.34 19.26 -9.90
N PRO A 411 -0.26 19.87 -8.86
CA PRO A 411 -0.45 19.17 -7.59
C PRO A 411 -1.21 17.85 -7.80
N ALA A 412 -0.77 16.78 -7.14
CA ALA A 412 -1.45 15.49 -7.22
C ALA A 412 -2.92 15.62 -6.78
N ARG A 413 -3.85 15.14 -7.61
CA ARG A 413 -5.30 15.22 -7.36
C ARG A 413 -5.82 13.98 -6.64
N ALA A 414 -5.11 12.85 -6.73
CA ALA A 414 -5.53 11.62 -6.10
C ALA A 414 -5.61 11.77 -4.56
N PRO A 415 -6.69 11.29 -3.90
CA PRO A 415 -6.88 11.45 -2.46
C PRO A 415 -5.70 10.94 -1.62
N GLY A 416 -5.28 11.74 -0.63
CA GLY A 416 -4.19 11.38 0.28
C GLY A 416 -2.79 11.46 -0.32
N ARG A 417 -2.64 11.91 -1.57
CA ARG A 417 -1.35 12.21 -2.19
C ARG A 417 -0.92 13.63 -1.85
N ALA A 418 0.38 13.82 -1.74
CA ALA A 418 0.99 15.13 -1.59
C ALA A 418 2.17 15.20 -2.55
N GLY A 419 2.46 16.38 -3.08
CA GLY A 419 3.51 16.59 -4.09
C GLY A 419 2.93 16.88 -5.47
N ARG A 420 3.79 16.79 -6.49
CA ARG A 420 3.44 17.02 -7.88
C ARG A 420 3.15 15.69 -8.59
N ALA A 421 2.26 15.74 -9.57
CA ALA A 421 1.99 14.66 -10.49
C ALA A 421 2.10 15.14 -11.95
N LEU A 422 2.50 14.24 -12.83
CA LEU A 422 2.36 14.40 -14.28
C LEU A 422 0.92 14.03 -14.65
N SER A 423 0.10 15.04 -14.90
CA SER A 423 -1.29 14.91 -15.34
C SER A 423 -1.35 14.72 -16.85
N LEU A 424 -1.99 13.63 -17.28
CA LEU A 424 -2.23 13.27 -18.67
C LEU A 424 -3.67 13.63 -19.04
N THR A 425 -3.84 14.65 -19.88
CA THR A 425 -5.15 15.12 -20.33
C THR A 425 -5.30 14.89 -21.83
N PHE A 426 -6.36 14.21 -22.23
CA PHE A 426 -6.65 13.99 -23.64
C PHE A 426 -7.16 15.27 -24.29
N VAL A 427 -6.49 15.70 -25.36
CA VAL A 427 -6.92 16.83 -26.18
C VAL A 427 -7.90 16.27 -27.21
N ARG A 428 -9.15 16.73 -27.17
CA ARG A 428 -10.09 16.45 -28.26
C ARG A 428 -9.57 17.14 -29.52
N ASN A 429 -9.22 16.36 -30.54
CA ASN A 429 -8.99 16.86 -31.89
C ASN A 429 -10.33 17.19 -32.54
N ASP A 430 -11.04 18.15 -31.95
CA ASP A 430 -12.26 18.71 -32.51
C ASP A 430 -11.81 19.64 -33.64
N GLY A 431 -11.57 19.09 -34.83
CA GLY A 431 -11.46 19.85 -36.08
C GLY A 431 -12.73 20.66 -36.43
N GLY A 432 -13.69 20.78 -35.51
CA GLY A 432 -14.84 21.66 -35.57
C GLY A 432 -15.16 22.21 -34.18
N ALA A 433 -15.01 23.53 -34.02
CA ALA A 433 -15.55 24.41 -32.98
C ALA A 433 -15.71 23.81 -31.56
N ALA A 434 -14.73 24.11 -30.70
CA ALA A 434 -14.68 23.75 -29.28
C ALA A 434 -15.95 24.15 -28.48
N ALA A 435 -16.55 23.17 -27.80
CA ALA A 435 -17.40 23.41 -26.64
C ALA A 435 -16.54 23.30 -25.37
N SER A 436 -16.54 24.37 -24.56
CA SER A 436 -15.81 24.48 -23.30
C SER A 436 -16.16 23.34 -22.32
N PRO A 437 -15.21 22.88 -21.46
CA PRO A 437 -15.50 21.90 -20.44
C PRO A 437 -16.43 22.50 -19.39
N ILE A 438 -17.55 21.81 -19.15
CA ILE A 438 -18.49 22.13 -18.08
C ILE A 438 -17.77 21.89 -16.75
N ALA A 439 -17.45 22.98 -16.04
CA ALA A 439 -17.23 22.94 -14.61
C ALA A 439 -18.58 22.63 -13.94
N GLY A 440 -18.87 21.34 -13.76
CA GLY A 440 -20.10 20.86 -13.15
C GLY A 440 -19.88 20.48 -11.69
N ASP A 441 -20.29 21.36 -10.79
CA ASP A 441 -20.53 21.07 -9.37
C ASP A 441 -21.39 19.80 -9.24
N LEU A 442 -20.85 18.78 -8.55
CA LEU A 442 -21.61 17.59 -8.17
C LEU A 442 -22.56 17.93 -7.01
N ARG A 443 -23.84 18.16 -7.33
CA ARG A 443 -24.96 17.96 -6.40
C ARG A 443 -25.82 16.78 -6.88
N PRO A 444 -26.28 15.89 -5.98
CA PRO A 444 -27.20 14.84 -6.35
C PRO A 444 -28.62 15.42 -6.44
N GLY A 445 -29.11 15.58 -7.67
CA GLY A 445 -30.51 15.84 -7.95
C GLY A 445 -31.21 14.53 -8.29
N ALA A 446 -32.18 14.15 -7.45
CA ALA A 446 -33.24 13.23 -7.81
C ALA A 446 -33.98 13.80 -9.04
N ASP A 447 -34.20 12.97 -10.05
CA ASP A 447 -35.50 12.75 -10.67
C ASP A 447 -35.33 11.84 -11.89
N GLY A 448 -36.09 10.74 -11.88
CA GLY A 448 -36.18 9.83 -12.99
C GLY A 448 -37.05 10.41 -14.10
N GLN A 449 -36.65 10.20 -15.34
CA GLN A 449 -37.55 9.96 -16.46
C GLN A 449 -36.77 9.25 -17.57
N GLY A 450 -37.23 8.05 -17.91
CA GLY A 450 -36.68 7.27 -19.00
C GLY A 450 -37.11 7.81 -20.36
N LEU A 451 -36.36 7.44 -21.41
CA LEU A 451 -36.84 7.43 -22.78
C LEU A 451 -36.05 6.41 -23.61
N ALA A 452 -36.78 5.83 -24.56
CA ALA A 452 -36.57 4.58 -25.29
C ALA A 452 -35.29 4.46 -26.13
N LEU A 453 -34.77 3.23 -26.19
CA LEU A 453 -33.92 2.72 -27.27
C LEU A 453 -34.77 2.36 -28.50
N PRO A 454 -34.38 2.72 -29.73
CA PRO A 454 -34.78 1.99 -30.91
C PRO A 454 -33.76 0.90 -31.25
N ALA A 455 -34.31 -0.20 -31.73
CA ALA A 455 -33.66 -1.43 -32.11
C ALA A 455 -32.91 -1.35 -33.46
N ARG A 456 -32.08 -2.39 -33.67
CA ARG A 456 -31.55 -2.93 -34.93
C ARG A 456 -30.30 -2.27 -35.52
N MET A 457 -29.20 -3.04 -35.47
CA MET A 457 -28.57 -3.52 -36.71
C MET A 457 -27.79 -4.81 -36.44
N GLU A 458 -28.41 -5.92 -36.85
CA GLU A 458 -27.80 -7.22 -37.10
C GLU A 458 -27.40 -7.24 -38.57
N ALA A 459 -26.11 -7.41 -38.89
CA ALA A 459 -25.64 -8.06 -40.13
C ALA A 459 -24.11 -8.22 -40.09
N ASP A 460 -23.67 -9.35 -40.64
CA ASP A 460 -22.29 -9.75 -40.99
C ASP A 460 -21.36 -10.25 -39.88
N ARG A 461 -21.59 -11.52 -39.50
CA ARG A 461 -20.52 -12.44 -39.12
C ARG A 461 -20.23 -13.40 -40.29
N PRO A 462 -18.99 -13.48 -40.79
CA PRO A 462 -18.59 -14.58 -41.65
C PRO A 462 -18.45 -15.88 -40.85
N THR A 463 -19.11 -16.90 -41.36
CA THR A 463 -19.07 -18.29 -40.93
C THR A 463 -17.72 -18.94 -41.23
N GLY A 464 -17.26 -19.78 -40.30
CA GLY A 464 -16.49 -20.98 -40.65
C GLY A 464 -15.08 -21.08 -40.08
N ILE A 465 -14.96 -21.62 -38.85
CA ILE A 465 -13.93 -22.63 -38.53
C ILE A 465 -14.61 -23.68 -37.65
N ALA A 466 -14.62 -24.93 -38.12
CA ALA A 466 -15.17 -26.08 -37.43
C ALA A 466 -14.36 -26.40 -36.16
N ALA A 467 -15.06 -26.61 -35.05
CA ALA A 467 -14.46 -27.10 -33.81
C ALA A 467 -14.07 -28.59 -33.97
N PRO A 468 -12.87 -29.01 -33.54
CA PRO A 468 -12.55 -30.43 -33.47
C PRO A 468 -13.36 -31.08 -32.33
N THR A 469 -13.94 -32.23 -32.67
CA THR A 469 -14.66 -33.14 -31.78
C THR A 469 -13.80 -33.55 -30.58
N ALA A 470 -14.35 -33.38 -29.37
CA ALA A 470 -13.72 -33.82 -28.14
C ALA A 470 -13.58 -35.36 -28.10
N PRO A 471 -12.41 -35.92 -27.73
CA PRO A 471 -12.28 -37.35 -27.53
C PRO A 471 -13.01 -37.78 -26.26
N THR A 472 -13.76 -38.86 -26.40
CA THR A 472 -14.46 -39.57 -25.32
C THR A 472 -13.49 -39.95 -24.20
N ARG A 473 -13.70 -39.41 -22.99
CA ARG A 473 -12.92 -39.78 -21.80
C ARG A 473 -13.18 -41.24 -21.43
N ALA A 474 -12.17 -42.09 -21.60
CA ALA A 474 -12.12 -43.41 -20.99
C ALA A 474 -11.97 -43.28 -19.46
N ARG A 475 -12.66 -44.16 -18.73
CA ARG A 475 -12.56 -44.32 -17.26
C ARG A 475 -11.10 -44.59 -16.86
N PRO A 476 -10.55 -43.91 -15.84
CA PRO A 476 -9.23 -44.24 -15.32
C PRO A 476 -9.27 -45.58 -14.58
N SER A 477 -8.39 -46.49 -14.99
CA SER A 477 -8.06 -47.73 -14.28
C SER A 477 -7.44 -47.41 -12.91
N ALA A 478 -7.76 -48.22 -11.91
CA ALA A 478 -7.21 -48.08 -10.55
C ALA A 478 -5.66 -48.12 -10.55
N PRO A 479 -5.00 -47.33 -9.68
CA PRO A 479 -3.55 -47.29 -9.63
C PRO A 479 -2.97 -48.59 -9.09
N ALA A 480 -1.95 -49.11 -9.77
CA ALA A 480 -1.17 -50.26 -9.32
C ALA A 480 -0.42 -49.92 -8.02
N ALA A 481 -0.37 -50.89 -7.10
CA ALA A 481 0.31 -50.76 -5.82
C ALA A 481 1.83 -50.50 -6.01
N PRO A 482 2.44 -49.64 -5.18
CA PRO A 482 3.86 -49.34 -5.30
C PRO A 482 4.73 -50.55 -4.90
N PRO A 483 5.91 -50.72 -5.51
CA PRO A 483 6.82 -51.82 -5.20
C PRO A 483 7.39 -51.68 -3.78
N ARG A 484 7.48 -52.82 -3.07
CA ARG A 484 8.08 -52.92 -1.73
C ARG A 484 9.54 -52.48 -1.76
N ALA A 485 9.91 -51.62 -0.81
CA ALA A 485 11.29 -51.22 -0.57
C ALA A 485 12.18 -52.42 -0.15
N PRO A 486 13.44 -52.47 -0.61
CA PRO A 486 14.38 -53.49 -0.17
C PRO A 486 14.79 -53.28 1.30
N ALA A 487 15.03 -54.39 2.00
CA ALA A 487 15.42 -54.41 3.40
C ALA A 487 16.81 -53.78 3.63
N PRO A 488 17.03 -53.11 4.78
CA PRO A 488 18.30 -52.47 5.08
C PRO A 488 19.42 -53.50 5.31
N VAL A 489 20.55 -53.28 4.62
CA VAL A 489 21.80 -54.01 4.82
C VAL A 489 22.46 -53.53 6.11
N ALA A 490 22.80 -54.47 7.00
CA ALA A 490 23.45 -54.20 8.27
C ALA A 490 24.88 -53.66 8.07
N ALA A 491 25.22 -52.60 8.81
CA ALA A 491 26.57 -52.04 8.86
C ALA A 491 27.51 -52.91 9.71
N PRO A 492 28.80 -53.04 9.32
CA PRO A 492 29.79 -53.79 10.11
C PRO A 492 30.26 -53.01 11.34
N PRO A 493 30.76 -53.69 12.39
CA PRO A 493 31.11 -53.07 13.65
C PRO A 493 32.41 -52.27 13.57
N LEU A 494 32.40 -51.10 14.21
CA LEU A 494 33.56 -50.26 14.45
C LEU A 494 34.56 -50.97 15.36
N ALA A 495 35.75 -51.25 14.82
CA ALA A 495 36.89 -51.76 15.56
C ALA A 495 37.53 -50.65 16.42
N ALA A 496 37.72 -50.96 17.70
CA ALA A 496 38.50 -50.16 18.64
C ALA A 496 40.01 -50.23 18.30
N GLY A 497 40.70 -49.08 18.33
CA GLY A 497 42.11 -49.01 17.97
C GLY A 497 42.88 -47.84 18.60
N ARG A 498 43.42 -48.10 19.79
CA ARG A 498 44.72 -47.68 20.36
C ARG A 498 45.12 -46.19 20.50
N ARG A 499 45.41 -45.84 21.77
CA ARG A 499 46.36 -44.82 22.22
C ARG A 499 47.82 -45.21 21.90
N ALA A 500 48.60 -44.23 21.46
CA ALA A 500 50.03 -43.97 21.70
C ALA A 500 50.36 -42.72 20.85
N GLY A 501 51.20 -41.75 21.18
CA GLY A 501 52.15 -41.47 22.25
C GLY A 501 52.79 -40.13 21.84
N GLY A 502 53.16 -39.29 22.80
CA GLY A 502 53.70 -37.96 22.50
C GLY A 502 55.10 -38.00 21.89
N PHE A 503 55.46 -36.92 21.19
CA PHE A 503 56.83 -36.41 21.10
C PHE A 503 56.75 -34.89 20.85
N GLY A 504 57.56 -34.14 21.59
CA GLY A 504 57.62 -32.69 21.51
C GLY A 504 58.85 -32.15 20.78
N ARG A 505 58.88 -30.81 20.77
CA ARG A 505 60.00 -29.87 20.59
C ARG A 505 60.56 -29.58 19.18
N LYS A 506 60.41 -28.27 18.89
CA LYS A 506 61.40 -27.29 18.39
C LYS A 506 61.87 -27.37 16.93
N GLY A 507 61.63 -26.26 16.22
CA GLY A 507 62.70 -25.45 15.65
C GLY A 507 62.76 -25.39 14.12
N LEU A 508 62.05 -24.42 13.53
CA LEU A 508 62.56 -23.35 12.66
C LEU A 508 61.43 -22.38 12.32
#